data_AF-A0A1G3VXN4-F1
#
_entry.id   AF-A0A1G3VXN4-F1
#
_cell.length_a   1.000
_cell.length_b   1.000
_cell.length_c   1.000
_cell.angle_alpha   90.00
_cell.angle_beta   90.00
_cell.angle_gamma   90.00
#
_symmetry.space_group_name_H-M   'P 1'
#
loop_
_entity.id
_entity.type
_entity.pdbx_description
1 polymer ?
#
loop_
_entity_poly.entity_id
_entity_poly.type
_entity_poly.pdbx_seq_one_letter_code
_entity_poly.pdbx_strand_id
1 'polypeptide(L)'
;METKVDTAWCPGCGNFAIRDVLETAIHELSVPANRVVLTSGIGQAAKMPHYLDVNYFNGLHGRSLPLAVGIKLARPDLTVIAYSGDGCMYGEGGNHFIHTIRRRLDLTILVSDNRVYALTKGQSSPTTDPDVINPLSPEGSRSIPLNPLALAITLGAPFVARGFAGEKEHLKVLIKQAILFPGTALVDILQPCVSFNKINTYQWYKERVFRLEKPLTDRYEALKTAELWGEKIPIGVIYQNESAECRRVKEIFRKQATREDIECQVDMKCVMMR
;
A
#
# COMPACT_ATOMS: atom_id res chain seq x y z
N MET A 1 -19.70 3.84 18.46
CA MET A 1 -20.29 2.49 18.37
C MET A 1 -19.20 1.61 17.80
N GLU A 2 -18.57 0.73 18.59
CA GLU A 2 -17.60 -0.23 18.05
C GLU A 2 -18.36 -1.17 17.11
N THR A 3 -18.26 -0.93 15.81
CA THR A 3 -18.68 -1.90 14.80
C THR A 3 -17.70 -3.06 14.87
N LYS A 4 -18.11 -4.13 15.57
CA LYS A 4 -17.35 -5.37 15.68
C LYS A 4 -17.43 -6.10 14.34
N VAL A 5 -16.62 -5.66 13.36
CA VAL A 5 -16.55 -6.29 12.04
C VAL A 5 -15.76 -7.59 12.16
N ASP A 6 -16.38 -8.69 11.76
CA ASP A 6 -15.71 -9.99 11.74
C ASP A 6 -14.57 -9.98 10.71
N THR A 7 -13.34 -10.18 11.19
CA THR A 7 -12.14 -10.06 10.37
C THR A 7 -11.80 -11.39 9.72
N ALA A 8 -11.98 -11.48 8.41
CA ALA A 8 -11.76 -12.71 7.63
C ALA A 8 -10.29 -12.91 7.23
N TRP A 9 -9.37 -12.91 8.20
CA TRP A 9 -7.96 -13.27 8.04
C TRP A 9 -7.59 -14.48 8.91
N CYS A 10 -6.63 -15.28 8.45
CA CYS A 10 -6.16 -16.44 9.21
C CYS A 10 -5.50 -16.00 10.54
N PRO A 11 -5.74 -16.70 11.67
CA PRO A 11 -5.07 -16.41 12.93
C PRO A 11 -3.54 -16.35 12.77
N GLY A 12 -2.94 -15.23 13.20
CA GLY A 12 -1.50 -14.98 13.02
C GLY A 12 -1.12 -14.29 11.70
N CYS A 13 -2.07 -13.92 10.85
CA CYS A 13 -1.80 -13.13 9.65
C CYS A 13 -1.19 -11.76 9.99
N GLY A 14 -0.16 -11.33 9.26
CA GLY A 14 0.46 -10.01 9.44
C GLY A 14 -0.47 -8.82 9.23
N ASN A 15 -1.58 -8.98 8.50
CA ASN A 15 -2.54 -7.91 8.30
C ASN A 15 -3.19 -7.42 9.60
N PHE A 16 -3.35 -8.27 10.62
CA PHE A 16 -3.87 -7.83 11.93
C PHE A 16 -3.00 -6.73 12.54
N ALA A 17 -1.68 -6.93 12.55
CA ALA A 17 -0.75 -5.95 13.07
C ALA A 17 -0.77 -4.64 12.26
N ILE A 18 -0.84 -4.75 10.93
CA ILE A 18 -0.88 -3.57 10.05
C ILE A 18 -2.18 -2.79 10.24
N ARG A 19 -3.32 -3.47 10.46
CA ARG A 19 -4.62 -2.86 10.72
C ARG A 19 -4.60 -2.01 11.97
N ASP A 20 -4.13 -2.58 13.09
CA ASP A 20 -4.04 -1.86 14.37
C ASP A 20 -3.10 -0.66 14.27
N VAL A 21 -1.96 -0.85 13.59
CA VAL A 21 -0.97 0.21 13.38
C VAL A 21 -1.54 1.34 12.52
N LEU A 22 -2.25 1.03 11.44
CA LEU A 22 -2.83 2.03 10.55
C LEU A 22 -3.94 2.83 11.24
N GLU A 23 -4.84 2.15 11.97
CA GLU A 23 -5.87 2.82 12.77
C GLU A 23 -5.24 3.78 13.79
N THR A 24 -4.27 3.28 14.56
CA THR A 24 -3.59 4.08 15.59
C THR A 24 -2.85 5.26 14.96
N ALA A 25 -2.18 5.07 13.82
CA ALA A 25 -1.48 6.13 13.11
C ALA A 25 -2.44 7.25 12.67
N ILE A 26 -3.59 6.90 12.09
CA ILE A 26 -4.61 7.87 11.67
C ILE A 26 -5.14 8.65 12.88
N HIS A 27 -5.45 7.94 13.97
CA HIS A 27 -5.94 8.55 15.20
C HIS A 27 -4.90 9.50 15.83
N GLU A 28 -3.65 9.07 15.97
CA GLU A 28 -2.57 9.90 16.53
C GLU A 28 -2.26 11.14 15.67
N LEU A 29 -2.48 11.07 14.35
CA LEU A 29 -2.35 12.23 13.46
C LEU A 29 -3.55 13.19 13.55
N SER A 30 -4.60 12.84 14.29
CA SER A 30 -5.83 13.62 14.41
C SER A 30 -6.46 13.96 13.05
N VAL A 31 -6.27 13.09 12.06
CA VAL A 31 -6.93 13.23 10.75
C VAL A 31 -8.38 12.76 10.94
N PRO A 32 -9.39 13.61 10.70
CA PRO A 32 -10.77 13.19 10.88
C PRO A 32 -11.09 12.00 9.97
N ALA A 33 -11.77 10.98 10.49
CA ALA A 33 -12.09 9.75 9.75
C ALA A 33 -12.81 10.03 8.41
N ASN A 34 -13.70 11.04 8.38
CA ASN A 34 -14.41 11.46 7.18
C ASN A 34 -13.53 12.21 6.14
N ARG A 35 -12.27 12.50 6.46
CA ARG A 35 -11.24 13.11 5.59
C ARG A 35 -10.25 12.09 5.05
N VAL A 36 -10.27 10.86 5.57
CA VAL A 36 -9.46 9.75 5.08
C VAL A 36 -10.27 8.97 4.06
N VAL A 37 -9.63 8.62 2.94
CA VAL A 37 -10.18 7.68 1.97
C VAL A 37 -9.16 6.58 1.67
N LEU A 38 -9.52 5.34 1.93
CA LEU A 38 -8.74 4.18 1.51
C LEU A 38 -9.21 3.68 0.14
N THR A 39 -8.27 3.35 -0.74
CA THR A 39 -8.57 2.57 -1.94
C THR A 39 -7.88 1.23 -1.89
N SER A 40 -8.57 0.17 -2.29
CA SER A 40 -7.98 -1.16 -2.38
C SER A 40 -8.42 -1.89 -3.65
N GLY A 41 -7.70 -2.95 -4.00
CA GLY A 41 -8.07 -3.84 -5.10
C GLY A 41 -8.66 -5.13 -4.56
N ILE A 42 -8.18 -6.29 -5.02
CA ILE A 42 -8.65 -7.60 -4.56
C ILE A 42 -7.47 -8.40 -3.98
N GLY A 43 -7.69 -9.08 -2.85
CA GLY A 43 -6.68 -9.86 -2.13
C GLY A 43 -6.97 -9.91 -0.63
N GLN A 44 -6.19 -10.69 0.14
CA GLN A 44 -6.34 -10.73 1.61
C GLN A 44 -6.05 -9.35 2.22
N ALA A 45 -4.94 -8.73 1.83
CA ALA A 45 -4.59 -7.36 2.26
C ALA A 45 -5.66 -6.34 1.82
N ALA A 46 -6.22 -6.50 0.62
CA ALA A 46 -7.19 -5.55 0.09
C ALA A 46 -8.52 -5.47 0.88
N LYS A 47 -8.75 -6.42 1.81
CA LYS A 47 -9.87 -6.36 2.77
C LYS A 47 -9.68 -5.29 3.87
N MET A 48 -8.47 -4.73 4.02
CA MET A 48 -8.13 -3.75 5.06
C MET A 48 -9.16 -2.63 5.22
N PRO A 49 -9.65 -1.96 4.16
CA PRO A 49 -10.56 -0.83 4.34
C PRO A 49 -11.91 -1.22 4.94
N HIS A 50 -12.32 -2.48 4.85
CA HIS A 50 -13.57 -2.97 5.44
C HIS A 50 -13.51 -3.08 6.97
N TYR A 51 -12.31 -3.00 7.56
CA TYR A 51 -12.07 -3.19 9.00
C TYR A 51 -11.65 -1.90 9.71
N LEU A 52 -11.85 -0.75 9.06
CA LEU A 52 -11.51 0.58 9.55
C LEU A 52 -12.71 1.50 9.36
N ASP A 53 -12.99 2.35 10.36
CA ASP A 53 -14.08 3.33 10.32
C ASP A 53 -13.63 4.61 9.58
N VAL A 54 -13.45 4.48 8.26
CA VAL A 54 -13.03 5.56 7.34
C VAL A 54 -13.77 5.40 6.01
N ASN A 55 -13.76 6.44 5.16
CA ASN A 55 -14.29 6.25 3.81
C ASN A 55 -13.40 5.29 3.03
N TYR A 56 -13.99 4.45 2.17
CA TYR A 56 -13.18 3.63 1.28
C TYR A 56 -13.88 3.30 -0.04
N PHE A 57 -13.05 2.95 -1.03
CA PHE A 57 -13.49 2.32 -2.27
C PHE A 57 -12.71 1.01 -2.47
N ASN A 58 -13.40 -0.12 -2.33
CA ASN A 58 -12.84 -1.43 -2.69
C ASN A 58 -13.12 -1.70 -4.17
N GLY A 59 -12.09 -1.55 -5.01
CA GLY A 59 -12.17 -1.63 -6.45
C GLY A 59 -11.81 -3.00 -7.02
N LEU A 60 -11.55 -3.02 -8.33
CA LEU A 60 -11.11 -4.23 -9.04
C LEU A 60 -9.65 -4.58 -8.73
N HIS A 61 -9.28 -5.83 -9.01
CA HIS A 61 -7.91 -6.29 -8.84
C HIS A 61 -6.94 -5.45 -9.68
N GLY A 62 -5.86 -4.96 -9.07
CA GLY A 62 -4.91 -4.05 -9.72
C GLY A 62 -5.37 -2.61 -9.92
N ARG A 63 -6.56 -2.21 -9.44
CA ARG A 63 -7.15 -0.88 -9.71
C ARG A 63 -7.25 0.04 -8.48
N SER A 64 -6.60 -0.27 -7.37
CA SER A 64 -6.52 0.62 -6.19
C SER A 64 -5.89 1.98 -6.51
N LEU A 65 -4.80 1.98 -7.27
CA LEU A 65 -4.04 3.18 -7.61
C LEU A 65 -4.76 4.14 -8.58
N PRO A 66 -5.35 3.69 -9.70
CA PRO A 66 -6.11 4.61 -10.55
C PRO A 66 -7.30 5.24 -9.81
N LEU A 67 -7.95 4.51 -8.89
CA LEU A 67 -8.97 5.07 -8.00
C LEU A 67 -8.39 6.14 -7.09
N ALA A 68 -7.26 5.88 -6.43
CA ALA A 68 -6.59 6.86 -5.55
C ALA A 68 -6.21 8.13 -6.32
N VAL A 69 -5.65 7.98 -7.53
CA VAL A 69 -5.31 9.09 -8.42
C VAL A 69 -6.56 9.91 -8.76
N GLY A 70 -7.66 9.26 -9.14
CA GLY A 70 -8.92 9.94 -9.45
C GLY A 70 -9.47 10.72 -8.26
N ILE A 71 -9.52 10.08 -7.08
CA ILE A 71 -10.01 10.70 -5.84
C ILE A 71 -9.14 11.90 -5.47
N LYS A 72 -7.81 11.77 -5.49
CA LYS A 72 -6.92 12.88 -5.12
C LYS A 72 -6.97 14.04 -6.11
N LEU A 73 -7.18 13.77 -7.40
CA LEU A 73 -7.42 14.81 -8.40
C LEU A 73 -8.77 15.52 -8.20
N ALA A 74 -9.80 14.78 -7.76
CA ALA A 74 -11.13 15.33 -7.51
C ALA A 74 -11.24 16.09 -6.19
N ARG A 75 -10.56 15.59 -5.16
CA ARG A 75 -10.63 16.04 -3.78
C ARG A 75 -9.21 16.11 -3.20
N PRO A 76 -8.42 17.13 -3.60
CA PRO A 76 -7.02 17.28 -3.16
C PRO A 76 -6.90 17.50 -1.65
N ASP A 77 -8.00 17.88 -1.01
CA ASP A 77 -8.12 18.16 0.40
C ASP A 77 -8.22 16.88 1.27
N LEU A 78 -8.49 15.71 0.68
CA LEU A 78 -8.56 14.43 1.39
C LEU A 78 -7.19 13.77 1.56
N THR A 79 -7.04 13.03 2.67
CA THR A 79 -5.92 12.11 2.89
C THR A 79 -6.24 10.80 2.19
N VAL A 80 -5.56 10.52 1.08
CA VAL A 80 -5.84 9.35 0.24
C VAL A 80 -4.75 8.30 0.42
N ILE A 81 -5.15 7.10 0.86
CA ILE A 81 -4.25 5.98 1.13
C ILE A 81 -4.63 4.81 0.22
N ALA A 82 -3.76 4.47 -0.72
CA ALA A 82 -3.92 3.27 -1.53
C ALA A 82 -3.31 2.07 -0.79
N TYR A 83 -4.14 1.12 -0.38
CA TYR A 83 -3.73 -0.07 0.38
C TYR A 83 -4.10 -1.36 -0.35
N SER A 84 -3.13 -2.22 -0.64
CA SER A 84 -3.41 -3.56 -1.18
C SER A 84 -2.21 -4.51 -1.01
N GLY A 85 -2.32 -5.73 -1.55
CA GLY A 85 -1.22 -6.70 -1.54
C GLY A 85 -0.20 -6.49 -2.67
N ASP A 86 1.00 -7.03 -2.48
CA ASP A 86 2.05 -7.21 -3.49
C ASP A 86 1.53 -7.59 -4.87
N GLY A 87 0.82 -8.70 -5.01
CA GLY A 87 0.35 -9.17 -6.32
C GLY A 87 -0.68 -8.22 -6.96
N CYS A 88 -1.47 -7.53 -6.13
CA CYS A 88 -2.40 -6.52 -6.62
C CYS A 88 -1.67 -5.25 -7.09
N MET A 89 -0.63 -4.80 -6.39
CA MET A 89 0.05 -3.53 -6.69
C MET A 89 1.15 -3.69 -7.74
N TYR A 90 1.93 -4.76 -7.62
CA TYR A 90 3.13 -5.04 -8.42
C TYR A 90 2.87 -6.03 -9.56
N GLY A 91 1.78 -6.79 -9.50
CA GLY A 91 1.36 -7.72 -10.55
C GLY A 91 0.39 -7.03 -11.51
N GLU A 92 -0.90 -7.32 -11.38
CA GLU A 92 -1.96 -6.75 -12.23
C GLU A 92 -2.02 -5.21 -12.18
N GLY A 93 -1.62 -4.62 -11.06
CA GLY A 93 -1.53 -3.17 -10.87
C GLY A 93 -0.23 -2.53 -11.35
N GLY A 94 0.76 -3.31 -11.83
CA GLY A 94 2.13 -2.85 -12.06
C GLY A 94 2.23 -1.64 -12.99
N ASN A 95 1.45 -1.62 -14.08
CA ASN A 95 1.42 -0.46 -14.98
C ASN A 95 0.87 0.80 -14.28
N HIS A 96 -0.17 0.65 -13.45
CA HIS A 96 -0.69 1.77 -12.68
C HIS A 96 0.26 2.21 -11.58
N PHE A 97 1.03 1.29 -10.98
CA PHE A 97 2.09 1.61 -10.03
C PHE A 97 3.16 2.51 -10.65
N ILE A 98 3.67 2.11 -11.82
CA ILE A 98 4.64 2.90 -12.60
C ILE A 98 4.14 4.33 -12.82
N HIS A 99 2.93 4.48 -13.33
CA HIS A 99 2.42 5.80 -13.68
C HIS A 99 1.88 6.60 -12.49
N THR A 100 1.54 5.97 -11.36
CA THR A 100 1.14 6.70 -10.15
C THR A 100 2.35 7.39 -9.54
N ILE A 101 3.48 6.68 -9.42
CA ILE A 101 4.74 7.26 -8.94
C ILE A 101 5.18 8.42 -9.83
N ARG A 102 5.16 8.25 -11.16
CA ARG A 102 5.55 9.30 -12.10
C ARG A 102 4.70 10.57 -12.01
N ARG A 103 3.45 10.47 -11.54
CA ARG A 103 2.55 11.63 -11.38
C ARG A 103 2.86 12.45 -10.13
N ARG A 104 3.56 11.88 -9.14
CA ARG A 104 3.95 12.52 -7.87
C ARG A 104 2.80 13.28 -7.20
N LEU A 105 1.61 12.68 -7.19
CA LEU A 105 0.48 13.23 -6.44
C LEU A 105 0.70 12.95 -4.94
N ASP A 106 0.19 13.84 -4.10
CA ASP A 106 0.14 13.65 -2.65
C ASP A 106 -0.74 12.42 -2.31
N LEU A 107 -0.10 11.26 -2.19
CA LEU A 107 -0.71 9.94 -2.11
C LEU A 107 0.18 9.02 -1.29
N THR A 108 -0.40 8.38 -0.27
CA THR A 108 0.29 7.31 0.45
C THR A 108 -0.06 5.96 -0.19
N ILE A 109 0.95 5.19 -0.57
CA ILE A 109 0.83 3.84 -1.12
C ILE A 109 1.38 2.87 -0.10
N LEU A 110 0.51 2.06 0.49
CA LEU A 110 0.87 1.01 1.44
C LEU A 110 0.68 -0.35 0.77
N VAL A 111 1.73 -1.15 0.74
CA VAL A 111 1.68 -2.49 0.13
C VAL A 111 1.99 -3.53 1.19
N SER A 112 1.09 -4.49 1.38
CA SER A 112 1.40 -5.68 2.17
C SER A 112 2.09 -6.70 1.29
N ASP A 113 3.41 -6.79 1.43
CA ASP A 113 4.23 -7.76 0.73
C ASP A 113 4.37 -9.04 1.56
N ASN A 114 3.54 -10.03 1.20
CA ASN A 114 3.61 -11.36 1.78
C ASN A 114 4.23 -12.39 0.82
N ARG A 115 4.68 -11.91 -0.35
CA ARG A 115 5.35 -12.66 -1.39
C ARG A 115 4.51 -13.83 -1.92
N VAL A 116 3.17 -13.73 -1.87
CA VAL A 116 2.26 -14.80 -2.32
C VAL A 116 0.82 -14.32 -2.62
N TYR A 117 0.18 -14.84 -3.64
CA TYR A 117 -1.27 -14.66 -3.83
C TYR A 117 -2.09 -15.49 -2.82
N ALA A 118 -2.19 -14.98 -1.59
CA ALA A 118 -2.81 -15.71 -0.47
C ALA A 118 -4.32 -15.95 -0.63
N LEU A 119 -5.07 -15.01 -1.22
CA LEU A 119 -6.53 -15.15 -1.36
C LEU A 119 -6.90 -16.30 -2.33
N THR A 120 -6.11 -16.46 -3.38
CA THR A 120 -6.30 -17.49 -4.42
C THR A 120 -5.59 -18.80 -4.08
N LYS A 121 -5.13 -18.96 -2.84
CA LYS A 121 -4.53 -20.20 -2.28
C LYS A 121 -3.07 -20.47 -2.61
N GLY A 122 -2.22 -19.45 -2.71
CA GLY A 122 -0.78 -19.62 -2.52
C GLY A 122 0.09 -19.63 -3.77
N GLN A 123 -0.34 -18.97 -4.86
CA GLN A 123 0.46 -18.84 -6.08
C GLN A 123 1.59 -17.82 -5.91
N SER A 124 2.66 -17.95 -6.71
CA SER A 124 3.74 -16.94 -6.77
C SER A 124 3.21 -15.57 -7.14
N SER A 125 3.55 -14.58 -6.31
CA SER A 125 3.43 -13.14 -6.57
C SER A 125 4.66 -12.61 -7.33
N PRO A 126 4.66 -11.35 -7.80
CA PRO A 126 5.84 -10.72 -8.39
C PRO A 126 7.03 -10.59 -7.44
N THR A 127 6.80 -10.65 -6.13
CA THR A 127 7.84 -10.58 -5.11
C THR A 127 8.16 -11.96 -4.56
N THR A 128 7.64 -13.08 -5.08
CA THR A 128 8.01 -14.41 -4.57
C THR A 128 9.49 -14.70 -4.82
N ASP A 129 10.18 -15.21 -3.80
CA ASP A 129 11.60 -15.60 -3.91
C ASP A 129 11.80 -16.67 -5.01
N PRO A 130 12.99 -16.76 -5.62
CA PRO A 130 13.29 -17.81 -6.60
C PRO A 130 13.13 -19.20 -5.99
N ASP A 131 12.83 -20.18 -6.83
CA ASP A 131 12.77 -21.60 -6.49
C ASP A 131 11.69 -21.98 -5.47
N VAL A 132 10.85 -21.03 -5.03
CA VAL A 132 9.70 -21.32 -4.15
C VAL A 132 8.69 -22.20 -4.88
N ILE A 133 8.50 -23.42 -4.38
CA ILE A 133 7.57 -24.41 -4.93
C ILE A 133 6.14 -24.12 -4.45
N ASN A 134 5.20 -24.16 -5.39
CA ASN A 134 3.76 -24.09 -5.10
C ASN A 134 2.97 -24.92 -6.15
N PRO A 135 1.65 -25.14 -5.98
CA PRO A 135 0.88 -25.98 -6.89
C PRO A 135 0.89 -25.57 -8.37
N LEU A 136 1.11 -24.28 -8.70
CA LEU A 136 1.25 -23.80 -10.07
C LEU A 136 2.70 -23.62 -10.53
N SER A 137 3.67 -23.84 -9.63
CA SER A 137 5.11 -23.79 -9.93
C SER A 137 5.78 -24.99 -9.24
N PRO A 138 5.53 -26.23 -9.71
CA PRO A 138 6.04 -27.44 -9.08
C PRO A 138 7.57 -27.54 -9.15
N GLU A 139 8.18 -26.89 -10.13
CA GLU A 139 9.64 -26.80 -10.31
C GLU A 139 10.24 -25.55 -9.64
N GLY A 140 9.45 -24.81 -8.84
CA GLY A 140 9.86 -23.56 -8.22
C GLY A 140 9.58 -22.31 -9.07
N SER A 141 9.55 -21.15 -8.42
CA SER A 141 9.38 -19.86 -9.08
C SER A 141 10.61 -19.51 -9.93
N ARG A 142 10.43 -19.32 -11.24
CA ARG A 142 11.51 -18.97 -12.19
C ARG A 142 11.64 -17.47 -12.45
N SER A 143 10.67 -16.68 -12.03
CA SER A 143 10.69 -15.23 -12.22
C SER A 143 11.68 -14.60 -11.25
N ILE A 144 12.47 -13.65 -11.74
CA ILE A 144 13.29 -12.79 -10.88
C ILE A 144 12.32 -11.94 -10.03
N PRO A 145 12.44 -11.95 -8.68
CA PRO A 145 11.56 -11.17 -7.83
C PRO A 145 11.69 -9.68 -8.14
N LEU A 146 10.57 -8.99 -8.24
CA LEU A 146 10.57 -7.54 -8.39
C LEU A 146 11.10 -6.88 -7.11
N ASN A 147 12.01 -5.92 -7.25
CA ASN A 147 12.38 -5.01 -6.18
C ASN A 147 11.51 -3.73 -6.25
N PRO A 148 10.42 -3.63 -5.46
CA PRO A 148 9.49 -2.50 -5.58
C PRO A 148 10.11 -1.17 -5.13
N LEU A 149 11.05 -1.21 -4.19
CA LEU A 149 11.76 -0.04 -3.71
C LEU A 149 12.68 0.52 -4.80
N ALA A 150 13.52 -0.34 -5.39
CA ALA A 150 14.44 0.07 -6.46
C ALA A 150 13.67 0.58 -7.69
N LEU A 151 12.55 -0.07 -8.04
CA LEU A 151 11.65 0.40 -9.10
C LEU A 151 11.10 1.79 -8.76
N ALA A 152 10.58 2.00 -7.55
CA ALA A 152 10.00 3.29 -7.16
C ALA A 152 11.04 4.43 -7.15
N ILE A 153 12.23 4.19 -6.62
CA ILE A 153 13.36 5.14 -6.64
C ILE A 153 13.75 5.44 -8.09
N THR A 154 13.77 4.42 -8.97
CA THR A 154 14.11 4.59 -10.39
C THR A 154 13.08 5.43 -11.13
N LEU A 155 11.80 5.26 -10.81
CA LEU A 155 10.70 6.06 -11.35
C LEU A 155 10.64 7.48 -10.77
N GLY A 156 11.46 7.78 -9.76
CA GLY A 156 11.57 9.10 -9.15
C GLY A 156 10.51 9.36 -8.07
N ALA A 157 10.11 8.34 -7.31
CA ALA A 157 9.33 8.51 -6.09
C ALA A 157 10.12 9.38 -5.07
N PRO A 158 9.50 10.43 -4.51
CA PRO A 158 10.17 11.33 -3.56
C PRO A 158 10.28 10.76 -2.14
N PHE A 159 9.48 9.76 -1.79
CA PHE A 159 9.52 9.06 -0.51
C PHE A 159 9.33 7.56 -0.73
N VAL A 160 10.29 6.75 -0.29
CA VAL A 160 10.28 5.29 -0.41
C VAL A 160 10.76 4.67 0.90
N ALA A 161 9.93 3.82 1.50
CA ALA A 161 10.19 3.18 2.78
C ALA A 161 9.86 1.69 2.73
N ARG A 162 10.48 0.93 3.65
CA ARG A 162 10.12 -0.46 3.93
C ARG A 162 9.84 -0.63 5.42
N GLY A 163 8.74 -1.28 5.74
CA GLY A 163 8.35 -1.63 7.11
C GLY A 163 8.23 -3.13 7.30
N PHE A 164 8.05 -3.57 8.55
CA PHE A 164 7.79 -4.97 8.89
C PHE A 164 6.64 -5.06 9.88
N ALA A 165 5.64 -5.90 9.58
CA ALA A 165 4.47 -6.10 10.42
C ALA A 165 4.80 -6.63 11.84
N GLY A 166 5.96 -7.26 12.03
CA GLY A 166 6.44 -7.68 13.35
C GLY A 166 7.03 -6.56 14.21
N GLU A 167 7.27 -5.37 13.65
CA GLU A 167 7.88 -4.21 14.30
C GLU A 167 6.86 -3.06 14.39
N LYS A 168 5.79 -3.27 15.16
CA LYS A 168 4.57 -2.42 15.15
C LYS A 168 4.86 -0.93 15.40
N GLU A 169 5.62 -0.59 16.44
CA GLU A 169 5.91 0.82 16.78
C GLU A 169 6.72 1.52 15.68
N HIS A 170 7.70 0.82 15.11
CA HIS A 170 8.49 1.35 14.00
C HIS A 170 7.62 1.53 12.74
N LEU A 171 6.77 0.54 12.43
CA LEU A 171 5.84 0.62 11.31
C LEU A 171 4.84 1.77 11.47
N LYS A 172 4.35 2.03 12.69
CA LYS A 172 3.47 3.16 13.01
C LYS A 172 4.12 4.49 12.66
N VAL A 173 5.37 4.69 13.12
CA VAL A 173 6.13 5.91 12.81
C VAL A 173 6.31 6.08 11.31
N LEU A 174 6.65 5.02 10.58
CA LEU A 174 6.81 5.06 9.12
C LEU A 174 5.51 5.42 8.39
N ILE A 175 4.39 4.81 8.77
CA ILE A 175 3.08 5.12 8.17
C ILE A 175 2.70 6.57 8.45
N LYS A 176 2.95 7.09 9.66
CA LYS A 176 2.70 8.50 9.97
C LYS A 176 3.54 9.44 9.10
N GLN A 177 4.83 9.15 8.94
CA GLN A 177 5.71 9.91 8.04
C GLN A 177 5.20 9.88 6.60
N ALA A 178 4.78 8.72 6.10
CA ALA A 178 4.27 8.57 4.74
C ALA A 178 2.91 9.28 4.50
N ILE A 179 2.05 9.38 5.51
CA ILE A 179 0.79 10.14 5.47
C ILE A 179 1.05 11.65 5.48
N LEU A 180 2.04 12.10 6.25
CA LEU A 180 2.39 13.53 6.37
C LEU A 180 3.24 14.04 5.20
N PHE A 181 3.84 13.15 4.42
CA PHE A 181 4.70 13.53 3.30
C PHE A 181 3.88 14.16 2.17
N PRO A 182 4.13 15.42 1.75
CA PRO A 182 3.31 16.15 0.78
C PRO A 182 3.62 15.75 -0.67
N GLY A 183 3.48 14.45 -0.98
CA GLY A 183 3.85 13.86 -2.27
C GLY A 183 3.57 12.37 -2.33
N THR A 184 4.05 11.69 -3.37
CA THR A 184 3.84 10.24 -3.46
C THR A 184 4.79 9.51 -2.52
N ALA A 185 4.23 8.85 -1.51
CA ALA A 185 4.98 8.08 -0.53
C ALA A 185 4.67 6.59 -0.67
N LEU A 186 5.70 5.77 -0.93
CA LEU A 186 5.59 4.32 -0.93
C LEU A 186 6.08 3.74 0.39
N VAL A 187 5.29 2.86 0.99
CA VAL A 187 5.72 1.97 2.08
C VAL A 187 5.44 0.52 1.67
N ASP A 188 6.52 -0.22 1.40
CA ASP A 188 6.52 -1.66 1.20
C ASP A 188 6.57 -2.36 2.58
N ILE A 189 5.54 -3.11 2.96
CA ILE A 189 5.40 -3.67 4.31
C ILE A 189 5.58 -5.18 4.23
N LEU A 190 6.70 -5.66 4.78
CA LEU A 190 6.95 -7.09 4.95
C LEU A 190 5.86 -7.69 5.87
N GLN A 191 5.04 -8.57 5.32
CA GLN A 191 3.81 -9.07 5.93
C GLN A 191 3.77 -10.60 5.89
N PRO A 192 4.11 -11.32 6.97
CA PRO A 192 4.10 -12.79 6.93
C PRO A 192 2.71 -13.39 6.62
N CYS A 193 2.63 -14.28 5.64
CA CYS A 193 1.44 -15.10 5.35
C CYS A 193 1.58 -16.49 5.97
N VAL A 194 1.06 -16.66 7.20
CA VAL A 194 1.17 -17.90 7.96
C VAL A 194 0.57 -19.13 7.28
N SER A 195 -0.39 -18.95 6.36
CA SER A 195 -1.08 -20.06 5.70
C SER A 195 -0.28 -20.65 4.55
N PHE A 196 0.29 -19.80 3.69
CA PHE A 196 0.86 -20.23 2.40
C PHE A 196 2.37 -19.96 2.27
N ASN A 197 2.91 -18.89 2.86
CA ASN A 197 4.34 -18.61 2.80
C ASN A 197 5.04 -19.12 4.06
N LYS A 198 5.64 -20.31 3.96
CA LYS A 198 6.35 -20.98 5.07
C LYS A 198 7.82 -20.60 5.18
N ILE A 199 8.35 -19.83 4.23
CA ILE A 199 9.76 -19.45 4.16
C ILE A 199 9.94 -18.10 4.85
N ASN A 200 9.28 -17.06 4.35
CA ASN A 200 9.39 -15.70 4.89
C ASN A 200 8.44 -15.52 6.10
N THR A 201 8.77 -16.20 7.19
CA THR A 201 8.01 -16.16 8.46
C THR A 201 8.37 -14.95 9.31
N TYR A 202 7.62 -14.73 10.39
CA TYR A 202 7.98 -13.72 11.39
C TYR A 202 9.40 -13.89 11.93
N GLN A 203 9.79 -15.12 12.28
CA GLN A 203 11.12 -15.42 12.81
C GLN A 203 12.19 -15.12 11.75
N TRP A 204 11.95 -15.55 10.51
CA TRP A 204 12.87 -15.31 9.39
C TRP A 204 13.15 -13.81 9.21
N TYR A 205 12.10 -12.99 9.17
CA TYR A 205 12.26 -11.54 9.06
C TYR A 205 12.94 -10.93 10.29
N LYS A 206 12.54 -11.30 11.52
CA LYS A 206 13.13 -10.74 12.76
C LYS A 206 14.65 -10.88 12.83
N GLU A 207 15.19 -11.99 12.35
CA GLU A 207 16.62 -12.25 12.34
C GLU A 207 17.40 -11.43 11.28
N ARG A 208 16.69 -10.90 10.27
CA ARG A 208 17.30 -10.33 9.05
C ARG A 208 17.05 -8.84 8.93
N VAL A 209 15.96 -8.32 9.50
CA VAL A 209 15.63 -6.90 9.40
C VAL A 209 16.57 -6.06 10.26
N PHE A 210 17.02 -4.93 9.74
CA PHE A 210 17.74 -3.92 10.50
C PHE A 210 17.20 -2.53 10.17
N ARG A 211 17.16 -1.66 11.18
CA ARG A 211 16.62 -0.31 11.02
C ARG A 211 17.68 0.64 10.47
N LEU A 212 17.30 1.44 9.48
CA LEU A 212 18.08 2.60 9.09
C LEU A 212 17.91 3.70 10.15
N GLU A 213 19.01 4.36 10.52
CA GLU A 213 18.99 5.45 11.50
C GLU A 213 18.37 6.73 10.93
N LYS A 214 18.58 6.99 9.63
CA LYS A 214 18.09 8.19 8.94
C LYS A 214 17.73 7.89 7.48
N PRO A 215 16.84 8.70 6.87
CA PRO A 215 16.56 8.63 5.45
C PRO A 215 17.82 8.85 4.61
N LEU A 216 17.98 8.10 3.52
CA LEU A 216 19.00 8.39 2.51
C LEU A 216 18.47 9.43 1.52
N THR A 217 19.31 10.41 1.19
CA THR A 217 19.01 11.46 0.21
C THR A 217 19.74 11.25 -1.11
N ASP A 218 20.84 10.50 -1.11
CA ASP A 218 21.52 10.08 -2.33
C ASP A 218 20.78 8.93 -3.00
N ARG A 219 20.45 9.10 -4.28
CA ARG A 219 19.64 8.15 -5.04
C ARG A 219 20.38 6.82 -5.25
N TYR A 220 21.69 6.85 -5.49
CA TYR A 220 22.46 5.64 -5.79
C TYR A 220 22.70 4.80 -4.54
N GLU A 221 23.00 5.44 -3.41
CA GLU A 221 23.09 4.77 -2.12
C GLU A 221 21.74 4.18 -1.68
N ALA A 222 20.63 4.89 -1.96
CA ALA A 222 19.31 4.35 -1.72
C ALA A 222 18.99 3.12 -2.60
N LEU A 223 19.41 3.12 -3.87
CA LEU A 223 19.27 1.95 -4.75
C LEU A 223 20.09 0.76 -4.24
N LYS A 224 21.37 0.96 -3.89
CA LYS A 224 22.21 -0.11 -3.30
C LYS A 224 21.57 -0.68 -2.02
N THR A 225 21.04 0.19 -1.17
CA THR A 225 20.36 -0.21 0.07
C THR A 225 19.07 -0.97 -0.23
N ALA A 226 18.28 -0.52 -1.20
CA ALA A 226 17.05 -1.19 -1.60
C ALA A 226 17.27 -2.62 -2.13
N GLU A 227 18.43 -2.92 -2.71
CA GLU A 227 18.82 -4.25 -3.21
C GLU A 227 19.26 -5.23 -2.12
N LEU A 228 19.47 -4.78 -0.88
CA LEU A 228 19.81 -5.67 0.21
C LEU A 228 18.64 -6.62 0.53
N TRP A 229 18.89 -7.91 0.33
CA TRP A 229 17.95 -9.01 0.58
C TRP A 229 18.72 -10.28 1.02
N GLY A 230 18.04 -11.21 1.68
CA GLY A 230 18.67 -12.41 2.24
C GLY A 230 19.09 -12.19 3.69
N GLU A 231 20.39 -12.11 3.97
CA GLU A 231 20.90 -12.04 5.35
C GLU A 231 20.56 -10.72 6.07
N LYS A 232 20.51 -9.62 5.33
CA LYS A 232 20.22 -8.28 5.87
C LYS A 232 19.17 -7.60 5.02
N ILE A 233 18.11 -7.12 5.66
CA ILE A 233 16.97 -6.48 5.02
C ILE A 233 16.72 -5.12 5.69
N PRO A 234 16.93 -4.00 4.99
CA PRO A 234 16.74 -2.69 5.59
C PRO A 234 15.25 -2.39 5.76
N ILE A 235 14.90 -1.88 6.94
CA ILE A 235 13.61 -1.25 7.23
C ILE A 235 13.84 0.20 7.67
N GLY A 236 12.88 1.07 7.38
CA GLY A 236 12.99 2.51 7.58
C GLY A 236 12.61 3.27 6.31
N VAL A 237 12.85 4.58 6.31
CA VAL A 237 12.79 5.40 5.10
C VAL A 237 14.07 5.14 4.30
N ILE A 238 13.95 4.41 3.19
CA ILE A 238 15.08 4.02 2.36
C ILE A 238 15.52 5.19 1.48
N TYR A 239 14.59 6.02 1.03
CA TYR A 239 14.87 7.20 0.23
C TYR A 239 13.89 8.33 0.55
N GLN A 240 14.42 9.53 0.72
CA GLN A 240 13.63 10.75 0.81
C GLN A 240 14.31 11.88 0.05
N ASN A 241 13.57 12.51 -0.87
CA ASN A 241 14.03 13.67 -1.63
C ASN A 241 13.09 14.85 -1.40
N GLU A 242 13.47 15.73 -0.48
CA GLU A 242 12.69 16.92 -0.12
C GLU A 242 12.67 17.99 -1.22
N SER A 243 13.65 17.95 -2.14
CA SER A 243 13.70 18.89 -3.26
C SER A 243 12.90 18.43 -4.48
N ALA A 244 12.34 17.21 -4.44
CA ALA A 244 11.56 16.68 -5.54
C ALA A 244 10.23 17.44 -5.69
N GLU A 245 10.04 18.05 -6.86
CA GLU A 245 8.76 18.70 -7.17
C GLU A 245 7.64 17.66 -7.21
N CYS A 246 6.67 17.83 -6.30
CA CYS A 246 5.45 17.05 -6.24
C CYS A 246 4.30 17.82 -6.89
N ARG A 247 3.45 17.10 -7.61
CA ARG A 247 2.37 17.71 -8.38
C ARG A 247 1.30 18.25 -7.45
N ARG A 248 1.21 19.57 -7.35
CA ARG A 248 0.09 20.25 -6.70
C ARG A 248 -1.14 20.19 -7.60
N VAL A 249 -2.23 19.67 -7.06
CA VAL A 249 -3.52 19.61 -7.75
C VAL A 249 -4.23 20.95 -7.54
N LYS A 250 -4.49 21.68 -8.63
CA LYS A 250 -5.44 22.79 -8.60
C LYS A 250 -6.86 22.22 -8.55
N GLU A 251 -7.83 22.95 -8.00
CA GLU A 251 -9.23 22.54 -8.09
C GLU A 251 -9.65 22.44 -9.57
N ILE A 252 -9.75 21.21 -10.08
CA ILE A 252 -10.15 20.91 -11.46
C ILE A 252 -11.68 20.86 -11.56
N PHE A 253 -12.35 20.45 -10.49
CA PHE A 253 -13.80 20.28 -10.44
C PHE A 253 -14.43 21.45 -9.69
N ARG A 254 -15.35 22.17 -10.35
CA ARG A 254 -15.78 23.52 -9.95
C ARG A 254 -16.87 23.58 -8.86
N LYS A 255 -17.47 22.45 -8.46
CA LYS A 255 -18.44 22.39 -7.35
C LYS A 255 -18.37 21.04 -6.65
N GLN A 256 -18.35 21.04 -5.32
CA GLN A 256 -18.65 19.84 -4.53
C GLN A 256 -20.13 19.52 -4.70
N ALA A 257 -20.46 18.23 -4.78
CA ALA A 257 -21.86 17.79 -4.77
C ALA A 257 -22.51 18.23 -3.45
N THR A 258 -23.59 18.98 -3.54
CA THR A 258 -24.39 19.38 -2.39
C THR A 258 -25.36 18.28 -1.99
N ARG A 259 -26.00 18.42 -0.83
CA ARG A 259 -27.08 17.52 -0.44
C ARG A 259 -28.25 17.59 -1.42
N GLU A 260 -28.55 18.77 -1.95
CA GLU A 260 -29.56 19.00 -2.99
C GLU A 260 -29.20 18.27 -4.29
N ASP A 261 -27.92 18.27 -4.69
CA ASP A 261 -27.46 17.50 -5.86
C ASP A 261 -27.71 16.00 -5.70
N ILE A 262 -27.51 15.47 -4.48
CA ILE A 262 -27.75 14.06 -4.15
C ILE A 262 -29.25 13.77 -4.12
N GLU A 263 -30.04 14.60 -3.44
CA GLU A 263 -31.49 14.45 -3.33
C GLU A 263 -32.15 14.46 -4.72
N CYS A 264 -31.67 15.31 -5.64
CA CYS A 264 -32.11 15.34 -7.04
C CYS A 264 -31.85 14.01 -7.79
N GLN A 265 -30.82 13.24 -7.41
CA GLN A 265 -30.55 11.93 -8.03
C GLN A 265 -31.44 10.80 -7.51
N VAL A 266 -31.99 10.91 -6.31
CA VAL A 266 -32.85 9.86 -5.71
C VAL A 266 -34.16 9.72 -6.48
N ASP A 267 -34.68 10.83 -7.03
CA ASP A 267 -35.92 10.86 -7.83
C ASP A 267 -35.71 10.72 -9.34
N MET A 268 -34.47 10.55 -9.80
CA MET A 268 -34.21 10.27 -11.22
C MET A 268 -34.70 8.86 -11.56
N LYS A 269 -35.79 8.76 -12.33
CA LYS A 269 -36.16 7.50 -13.00
C LYS A 269 -34.96 7.01 -13.80
N CYS A 270 -34.46 5.82 -13.46
CA CYS A 270 -33.34 5.18 -14.13
C CYS A 270 -33.59 5.19 -15.64
N VAL A 271 -32.87 6.04 -16.37
CA VAL A 271 -32.93 6.06 -17.83
C VAL A 271 -32.13 4.84 -18.27
N MET A 272 -32.80 3.69 -18.42
CA MET A 272 -32.22 2.56 -19.12
C MET A 272 -31.91 3.03 -20.54
N MET A 273 -30.64 3.31 -20.81
CA MET A 273 -30.15 3.48 -22.18
C MET A 273 -30.44 2.16 -22.91
N ARG A 274 -31.27 2.25 -23.96
CA ARG A 274 -31.53 1.16 -24.90
C ARG A 274 -30.31 0.86 -25.74
#